data_AF-A0A4Y2NBJ5-F1
#
_entry.id   AF-A0A4Y2NBJ5-F1
#
_cell.length_a   1.000
_cell.length_b   1.000
_cell.length_c   1.000
_cell.angle_alpha   90.00
_cell.angle_beta   90.00
_cell.angle_gamma   90.00
#
_symmetry.space_group_name_H-M   'P 1'
#
loop_
_entity.id
_entity.type
_entity.pdbx_description
1 polymer ?
#
loop_
_entity_poly.entity_id
_entity_poly.type
_entity_poly.pdbx_seq_one_letter_code
_entity_poly.pdbx_strand_id
1 'polypeptide(L)'
;MKTLPTVLLGLRVSIRPDTYYSVAQMVYVTNIKLPREFLYPPTIKMDPETFVSKLQKFMEEQKPMPSTTVKHQNFFVHKDLRSCSHVFVRIDKVKKSPRTTLRRTICGS
;
A
#
# COMPACT_ATOMS: atom_id res chain seq x y z
N MET A 1 -31.29 -6.34 -2.77
CA MET A 1 -29.86 -6.14 -3.10
C MET A 1 -29.46 -4.65 -3.04
N LYS A 2 -29.72 -3.92 -1.94
CA LYS A 2 -29.41 -2.47 -1.82
C LYS A 2 -28.46 -2.11 -0.68
N THR A 3 -28.02 -3.10 0.10
CA THR A 3 -27.21 -2.89 1.31
C THR A 3 -25.71 -2.89 1.05
N LEU A 4 -25.24 -3.70 0.09
CA LEU A 4 -23.81 -3.83 -0.22
C LEU A 4 -23.16 -2.49 -0.63
N PRO A 5 -23.75 -1.66 -1.52
CA PRO A 5 -23.16 -0.36 -1.86
C PRO A 5 -23.03 0.57 -0.65
N THR A 6 -24.02 0.58 0.24
CA THR A 6 -24.04 1.40 1.45
C THR A 6 -22.98 0.95 2.47
N VAL A 7 -22.82 -0.35 2.65
CA VAL A 7 -21.80 -0.91 3.55
C VAL A 7 -20.39 -0.61 3.05
N LEU A 8 -20.14 -0.79 1.74
CA LEU A 8 -18.85 -0.46 1.14
C LEU A 8 -18.53 1.04 1.22
N LEU A 9 -19.55 1.90 1.09
CA LEU A 9 -19.39 3.33 1.32
C LEU A 9 -19.02 3.62 2.78
N GLY A 10 -19.73 3.04 3.74
CA GLY A 10 -19.43 3.19 5.17
C GLY A 10 -18.00 2.80 5.52
N LEU A 11 -17.49 1.68 4.99
CA LEU A 11 -16.11 1.22 5.20
C LEU A 11 -15.06 2.16 4.59
N ARG A 12 -15.38 2.89 3.52
CA ARG A 12 -14.44 3.84 2.89
C ARG A 12 -14.38 5.18 3.63
N VAL A 13 -15.51 5.58 4.23
CA VAL A 13 -15.65 6.86 4.95
C VAL A 13 -15.38 6.73 6.44
N SER A 14 -15.39 5.52 7.00
CA SER A 14 -15.08 5.30 8.42
C SER A 14 -13.67 5.82 8.76
N ILE A 15 -13.61 6.71 9.75
CA ILE A 15 -12.36 7.26 10.28
C ILE A 15 -11.66 6.15 11.07
N ARG A 16 -10.40 5.92 10.76
CA ARG A 16 -9.60 5.00 11.56
C ARG A 16 -9.07 5.72 12.81
N PRO A 17 -9.13 5.10 14.00
CA PRO A 17 -8.71 5.76 15.25
C PRO A 17 -7.19 5.92 15.38
N ASP A 18 -6.40 5.17 14.62
CA ASP A 18 -4.93 5.21 14.62
C ASP A 18 -4.40 6.42 13.82
N THR A 19 -5.00 6.71 12.67
CA THR A 19 -4.57 7.80 11.79
C THR A 19 -5.46 9.03 11.87
N TYR A 20 -6.66 8.94 12.46
CA TYR A 20 -7.71 9.97 12.38
C TYR A 20 -8.14 10.36 10.96
N TYR A 21 -7.80 9.52 9.96
CA TYR A 21 -8.20 9.68 8.57
C TYR A 21 -8.96 8.44 8.09
N SER A 22 -9.91 8.65 7.18
CA SER A 22 -10.59 7.55 6.48
C SER A 22 -9.85 7.14 5.21
N VAL A 23 -10.16 5.94 4.70
CA VAL A 23 -9.48 5.37 3.52
C VAL A 23 -9.69 6.24 2.28
N ALA A 24 -10.90 6.75 2.08
CA ALA A 24 -11.14 7.64 0.94
C ALA A 24 -10.51 9.03 1.14
N GLN A 25 -10.34 9.55 2.36
CA GLN A 25 -9.56 10.79 2.58
C GLN A 25 -8.09 10.59 2.21
N MET A 26 -7.52 9.43 2.51
CA MET A 26 -6.13 9.11 2.19
C MET A 26 -5.90 8.94 0.68
N VAL A 27 -6.86 8.35 -0.05
CA VAL A 27 -6.76 8.15 -1.51
C VAL A 27 -7.00 9.44 -2.28
N TYR A 28 -8.00 10.23 -1.87
CA TYR A 28 -8.39 11.45 -2.58
C TYR A 28 -7.73 12.72 -2.03
N VAL A 29 -6.90 12.60 -0.98
CA VAL A 29 -6.10 13.67 -0.34
C VAL A 29 -6.93 14.90 0.06
N THR A 30 -8.24 14.71 0.19
CA THR A 30 -9.23 15.75 0.43
C THR A 30 -10.29 15.19 1.37
N ASN A 31 -10.92 16.08 2.15
CA ASN A 31 -12.05 15.69 2.98
C ASN A 31 -13.11 15.01 2.10
N ILE A 32 -13.53 13.79 2.45
CA ILE A 32 -14.55 13.05 1.69
C ILE A 32 -15.82 13.87 1.77
N LYS A 33 -16.12 14.55 0.67
CA LYS A 33 -17.40 15.18 0.47
C LYS A 33 -18.37 14.10 0.03
N LEU A 34 -19.48 13.96 0.74
CA LEU A 34 -20.54 13.06 0.28
C LEU A 34 -21.07 13.57 -1.07
N PRO A 35 -21.66 12.71 -1.94
CA PRO A 35 -22.24 13.14 -3.21
C PRO A 35 -23.18 14.36 -3.11
N ARG A 36 -23.83 14.54 -1.96
CA ARG A 36 -24.69 15.69 -1.63
C ARG A 36 -23.94 17.03 -1.47
N GLU A 37 -22.65 16.99 -1.14
CA GLU A 37 -21.80 18.17 -0.88
C GLU A 37 -21.03 18.66 -2.11
N PHE A 38 -21.13 17.97 -3.25
CA PHE A 38 -20.57 18.41 -4.53
C PHE A 38 -21.36 19.54 -5.20
N LEU A 39 -22.53 19.90 -4.66
CA LEU A 39 -23.42 20.92 -5.25
C LEU A 39 -22.96 22.36 -4.99
N TYR A 40 -21.86 22.57 -4.26
CA TYR A 40 -21.33 23.91 -4.00
C TYR A 40 -20.19 24.24 -4.99
N PRO A 41 -20.29 25.36 -5.72
CA PRO A 41 -19.19 25.80 -6.58
C PRO A 41 -17.95 26.08 -5.71
N PRO A 42 -16.74 25.71 -6.17
CA PRO A 42 -15.52 25.92 -5.40
C PRO A 42 -15.28 27.43 -5.22
N THR A 43 -15.26 27.89 -3.97
CA THR A 43 -15.02 29.28 -3.59
C THR A 43 -13.56 29.71 -3.82
N ILE A 44 -12.63 28.76 -3.96
CA ILE A 44 -11.19 29.03 -3.95
C ILE A 44 -10.64 28.88 -5.37
N LYS A 45 -10.37 30.02 -6.02
CA LYS A 45 -9.53 30.11 -7.21
C LYS A 45 -8.07 30.16 -6.74
N MET A 46 -7.48 29.01 -6.44
CA MET A 46 -6.04 28.96 -6.19
C MET A 46 -5.30 28.94 -7.52
N ASP A 47 -4.27 29.77 -7.62
CA ASP A 47 -3.36 29.79 -8.75
C ASP A 47 -2.56 28.46 -8.82
N PRO A 48 -2.50 27.79 -9.99
CA PRO A 48 -1.92 26.46 -10.14
C PRO A 48 -0.44 26.37 -9.73
N GLU A 49 0.37 27.42 -10.00
CA GLU A 49 1.79 27.46 -9.61
C GLU A 49 1.96 27.43 -8.08
N THR A 50 1.09 28.17 -7.39
CA THR A 50 1.06 28.22 -5.93
C THR A 50 0.62 26.87 -5.33
N PHE A 51 -0.28 26.14 -6.00
CA PHE A 51 -0.72 24.80 -5.57
C PHE A 51 0.40 23.78 -5.67
N VAL A 52 1.09 23.73 -6.82
CA VAL A 52 2.20 22.79 -7.06
C VAL A 52 3.33 23.01 -6.06
N SER A 53 3.69 24.27 -5.83
CA SER A 53 4.74 24.64 -4.87
C SER A 53 4.42 24.19 -3.45
N LYS A 54 3.16 24.35 -3.00
CA LYS A 54 2.69 23.88 -1.68
C LYS A 54 2.68 22.36 -1.58
N LEU A 55 2.27 21.67 -2.65
CA LEU A 55 2.23 20.21 -2.69
C LEU A 55 3.63 19.60 -2.61
N GLN A 56 4.59 20.14 -3.36
CA GLN A 56 5.98 19.70 -3.32
C GLN A 56 6.57 19.87 -1.91
N LYS A 57 6.39 21.04 -1.30
CA LYS A 57 6.86 21.30 0.06
C LYS A 57 6.25 20.32 1.08
N PHE A 58 4.95 20.04 0.95
CA PHE A 58 4.28 19.06 1.81
C PHE A 58 4.86 17.64 1.62
N MET A 59 5.08 17.21 0.38
CA MET A 59 5.69 15.91 0.10
C MET A 59 7.13 15.81 0.63
N GLU A 60 7.91 16.88 0.57
CA GLU A 60 9.26 16.93 1.16
C GLU A 60 9.26 16.85 2.69
N GLU A 61 8.27 17.48 3.34
CA GLU A 61 8.09 17.44 4.80
C GLU A 61 7.63 16.05 5.27
N GLN A 62 6.89 15.31 4.44
CA GLN A 62 6.47 13.93 4.71
C GLN A 62 7.63 12.95 4.45
N LYS A 63 8.58 12.85 5.38
CA LYS A 63 9.59 11.78 5.34
C LYS A 63 8.90 10.43 5.53
N PRO A 64 9.32 9.37 4.80
CA PRO A 64 8.90 8.01 5.10
C PRO A 64 9.18 7.75 6.58
N MET A 65 8.14 7.44 7.35
CA MET A 65 8.31 7.01 8.72
C MET A 65 9.26 5.81 8.68
N PRO A 66 10.39 5.84 9.41
CA PRO A 66 11.23 4.65 9.50
C PRO A 66 10.33 3.58 10.10
N SER A 67 10.02 2.56 9.30
CA SER A 67 9.31 1.39 9.80
C SER A 67 10.06 0.93 11.03
N THR A 68 9.43 1.01 12.20
CA THR A 68 9.95 0.50 13.48
C THR A 68 10.11 -1.03 13.47
N THR A 69 10.03 -1.64 12.29
CA THR A 69 10.14 -3.07 12.06
C THR A 69 11.12 -3.34 10.93
N VAL A 70 12.35 -2.84 11.03
CA VAL A 70 13.48 -3.70 10.66
C VAL A 70 13.66 -4.66 11.82
N LYS A 71 12.71 -5.59 11.99
CA LYS A 71 12.99 -6.76 12.81
C LYS A 71 14.17 -7.40 12.12
N HIS A 72 15.33 -7.42 12.78
CA HIS A 72 16.40 -8.35 12.46
C HIS A 72 15.84 -9.74 12.71
N GLN A 73 15.00 -10.22 11.79
CA GLN A 73 14.54 -11.59 11.78
C GLN A 73 15.79 -12.40 11.47
N ASN A 74 16.29 -13.09 12.48
CA ASN A 74 17.25 -14.16 12.28
C ASN A 74 16.52 -15.25 11.50
N PHE A 75 16.54 -15.15 10.18
CA PHE A 75 16.02 -16.19 9.32
C PHE A 75 16.90 -17.42 9.54
N PHE A 76 16.28 -18.54 9.90
CA PHE A 76 16.99 -19.81 9.94
C PHE A 76 17.42 -20.18 8.52
N VAL A 77 18.73 -20.19 8.28
CA VAL A 77 19.33 -20.63 7.02
C VAL A 77 20.07 -21.93 7.29
N HIS A 78 19.73 -22.98 6.56
CA HIS A 78 20.43 -24.26 6.65
C HIS A 78 21.87 -24.11 6.18
N LYS A 79 22.84 -24.67 6.91
CA LYS A 79 24.29 -24.59 6.60
C LYS A 79 24.61 -25.01 5.16
N ASP A 80 24.00 -26.10 4.71
CA ASP A 80 24.20 -26.65 3.36
C ASP A 80 23.55 -25.83 2.25
N LEU A 81 22.70 -24.84 2.56
CA LEU A 81 22.10 -23.99 1.53
C LEU A 81 23.16 -23.25 0.69
N ARG A 82 24.34 -22.98 1.28
CA ARG A 82 25.49 -22.38 0.57
C ARG A 82 26.16 -23.32 -0.43
N SER A 83 26.11 -24.63 -0.20
CA SER A 83 26.72 -25.65 -1.07
C SER A 83 25.68 -26.39 -1.92
N CYS A 84 24.38 -26.14 -1.71
CA CYS A 84 23.30 -26.75 -2.47
C CYS A 84 23.37 -26.37 -3.97
N SER A 85 23.44 -27.38 -4.83
CA SER A 85 23.38 -27.20 -6.29
C SER A 85 21.97 -26.91 -6.83
N HIS A 86 20.93 -27.26 -6.07
CA HIS A 86 19.54 -27.06 -6.45
C HIS A 86 18.70 -26.63 -5.27
N VAL A 87 17.74 -25.73 -5.51
CA VAL A 87 16.77 -25.28 -4.52
C VAL A 87 15.34 -25.44 -5.04
N PHE A 88 14.41 -25.76 -4.15
CA PHE A 88 12.99 -25.77 -4.47
C PHE A 88 12.45 -24.35 -4.36
N VAL A 89 12.01 -23.79 -5.49
CA VAL A 89 11.38 -22.47 -5.52
C VAL A 89 9.87 -22.66 -5.55
N ARG A 90 9.18 -22.06 -4.59
CA ARG A 90 7.72 -22.01 -4.58
C ARG A 90 7.24 -21.10 -5.72
N ILE A 91 6.41 -21.66 -6.61
CA ILE A 91 5.78 -20.90 -7.69
C ILE A 91 4.30 -20.79 -7.36
N ASP A 92 3.89 -19.63 -6.87
CA ASP A 92 2.49 -19.34 -6.50
C ASP A 92 1.64 -19.03 -7.74
N LYS A 93 1.40 -20.05 -8.57
CA LYS A 93 0.43 -19.98 -9.68
C LYS A 93 -0.92 -20.50 -9.22
N VAL A 94 -2.00 -19.78 -9.58
CA VAL A 94 -3.39 -20.04 -9.18
C VAL A 94 -3.98 -21.35 -9.76
N LYS A 95 -3.21 -22.16 -10.51
CA LYS A 95 -3.70 -23.39 -11.17
C LYS A 95 -3.23 -24.66 -10.42
N LYS A 96 -4.16 -25.60 -10.25
CA LYS A 96 -4.00 -26.85 -9.47
C LYS A 96 -2.86 -27.75 -9.99
N SER A 97 -1.68 -27.60 -9.41
CA SER A 97 -0.72 -28.67 -9.09
C SER A 97 0.50 -28.04 -8.40
N PRO A 98 1.04 -28.58 -7.29
CA PRO A 98 2.30 -28.11 -6.74
C PRO A 98 3.44 -28.66 -7.60
N ARG A 99 3.69 -28.07 -8.78
CA ARG A 99 4.97 -28.28 -9.45
C ARG A 99 5.99 -27.41 -8.72
N THR A 100 6.58 -27.97 -7.67
CA THR A 100 7.85 -27.47 -7.12
C THR A 100 8.90 -27.65 -8.21
N THR A 101 9.15 -26.59 -8.98
CA THR A 101 10.22 -26.64 -9.97
C THR A 101 11.55 -26.56 -9.23
N LEU A 102 12.32 -27.64 -9.30
CA LEU A 102 13.71 -27.64 -8.88
C LEU A 102 14.45 -26.66 -9.80
N ARG A 103 14.90 -25.53 -9.25
CA ARG A 103 15.74 -24.59 -10.00
C ARG A 103 17.19 -24.80 -9.60
N ARG A 104 18.06 -24.92 -10.60
CA ARG A 104 19.49 -24.67 -10.42
C ARG A 104 19.64 -23.16 -10.18
N THR A 105 19.85 -22.77 -8.94
CA THR A 105 20.47 -21.47 -8.67
C THR A 105 21.93 -21.61 -9.07
N ILE A 106 22.39 -20.73 -9.96
CA ILE A 106 23.83 -20.59 -10.21
C ILE A 106 24.39 -20.15 -8.86
N CYS A 107 25.13 -21.02 -8.19
CA CYS A 107 25.83 -20.64 -6.97
C CYS A 107 26.93 -19.66 -7.41
N GLY A 108 26.61 -18.37 -7.36
CA GLY A 108 27.49 -17.27 -7.72
C GLY A 108 27.84 -16.48 -6.47
N SER A 109 29.16 -16.28 -6.31
CA SER A 109 29.90 -15.57 -5.27
C SER A 109 29.27 -14.27 -4.78
#